data_AF-T0RRE6-F1
#
_entry.id   AF-T0RRE6-F1
#
_cell.length_a   1.000
_cell.length_b   1.000
_cell.length_c   1.000
_cell.angle_alpha   90.00
_cell.angle_beta   90.00
_cell.angle_gamma   90.00
#
_symmetry.space_group_name_H-M   'P 1'
#
loop_
_entity.id
_entity.type
_entity.pdbx_description
1 polymer ?
#
loop_
_entity_poly.entity_id
_entity_poly.type
_entity_poly.pdbx_seq_one_letter_code
_entity_poly.pdbx_strand_id
1 'polypeptide(L)'
;MHLGHHSFYYRYLSTLPAPESIQNLTIDELASLQDPSLVKIAGQRNAEIVTWYERLTDRLFRLYRELFNATSFSFETFRFAWQTIQARTFGRRLPWTALVPLADMLNRANHANFYAYWNKTFERHSSIGYKRGDQFNSYDRHPHYQLLFDFGFALRENEWDYLDMDLHLDESSDEIEPSKAGPRGGALYNYCSGLVTAHAACLMKPASTDLVMKSNQATCWASWTGASEPDRLRGALSSRARGVISCTYCP
;
A
#
# COMPACT_ATOMS: atom_id res chain seq x y z
N MET A 1 -8.81 19.74 8.26
CA MET A 1 -9.49 18.96 7.19
C MET A 1 -10.81 19.63 6.81
N HIS A 2 -10.90 20.29 5.64
CA HIS A 2 -11.95 21.26 5.31
C HIS A 2 -13.38 20.67 5.17
N LEU A 3 -13.51 19.40 4.74
CA LEU A 3 -14.81 18.76 4.52
C LEU A 3 -15.37 18.03 5.75
N GLY A 4 -14.50 17.51 6.64
CA GLY A 4 -14.91 16.78 7.84
C GLY A 4 -16.04 15.76 7.59
N HIS A 5 -17.13 15.88 8.35
CA HIS A 5 -18.32 15.03 8.26
C HIS A 5 -19.16 15.22 6.99
N HIS A 6 -18.90 16.27 6.20
CA HIS A 6 -19.52 16.49 4.89
C HIS A 6 -18.81 15.75 3.75
N SER A 7 -17.65 15.13 4.02
CA SER A 7 -16.98 14.28 3.03
C SER A 7 -17.82 13.04 2.73
N PHE A 8 -17.99 12.72 1.44
CA PHE A 8 -18.56 11.44 1.01
C PHE A 8 -17.86 10.24 1.67
N TYR A 9 -16.54 10.33 1.86
CA TYR A 9 -15.73 9.28 2.44
C TYR A 9 -15.61 9.35 3.97
N TYR A 10 -16.31 10.28 4.65
CA TYR A 10 -16.17 10.48 6.09
C TYR A 10 -16.32 9.17 6.87
N ARG A 11 -17.39 8.41 6.62
CA ARG A 11 -17.64 7.15 7.33
C ARG A 11 -16.51 6.15 7.13
N TYR A 12 -16.01 6.00 5.92
CA TYR A 12 -14.89 5.10 5.62
C TYR A 12 -13.61 5.57 6.33
N LEU A 13 -13.24 6.85 6.19
CA LEU A 13 -12.04 7.41 6.82
C LEU A 13 -12.11 7.31 8.34
N SER A 14 -13.28 7.45 8.96
CA SER A 14 -13.49 7.25 10.40
C SER A 14 -13.32 5.81 10.88
N THR A 15 -13.32 4.83 9.99
CA THR A 15 -13.02 3.43 10.34
C THR A 15 -11.54 3.07 10.22
N LEU A 16 -10.73 3.96 9.63
CA LEU A 16 -9.31 3.69 9.47
C LEU A 16 -8.60 3.74 10.82
N PRO A 17 -7.82 2.71 11.19
CA PRO A 17 -7.05 2.73 12.41
C PRO A 17 -5.88 3.70 12.29
N ALA A 18 -5.32 4.08 13.44
CA ALA A 18 -4.00 4.69 13.48
C ALA A 18 -3.01 3.71 12.82
N PRO A 19 -2.17 4.16 11.87
CA PRO A 19 -1.16 3.30 11.29
C PRO A 19 -0.17 2.83 12.37
N GLU A 20 0.02 1.53 12.45
CA GLU A 20 1.05 0.92 13.29
C GLU A 20 2.13 0.39 12.36
N SER A 21 3.36 0.84 12.55
CA SER A 21 4.54 0.39 11.78
C SER A 21 5.78 0.60 12.64
N ILE A 22 6.89 -0.03 12.27
CA ILE A 22 8.19 0.20 12.93
C ILE A 22 8.58 1.68 12.99
N GLN A 23 8.11 2.49 12.04
CA GLN A 23 8.37 3.94 11.99
C GLN A 23 7.76 4.69 13.18
N ASN A 24 6.76 4.10 13.84
CA ASN A 24 6.01 4.68 14.95
C ASN A 24 6.45 4.14 16.32
N LEU A 25 7.41 3.21 16.36
CA LEU A 25 7.97 2.71 17.61
C LEU A 25 8.80 3.77 18.31
N THR A 26 8.77 3.74 19.63
CA THR A 26 9.63 4.53 20.50
C THR A 26 11.10 4.09 20.37
N ILE A 27 12.02 4.92 20.87
CA ILE A 27 13.45 4.59 20.86
C ILE A 27 13.71 3.31 21.66
N ASP A 28 13.03 3.12 22.78
CA ASP A 28 13.18 1.93 23.63
C ASP A 28 12.64 0.66 22.94
N GLU A 29 11.49 0.77 22.25
CA GLU A 29 10.94 -0.33 21.45
C GLU A 29 11.84 -0.65 20.25
N LEU A 30 12.41 0.35 19.57
CA LEU A 30 13.39 0.14 18.50
C LEU A 30 14.66 -0.52 19.02
N ALA A 31 15.11 -0.17 20.22
CA ALA A 31 16.27 -0.78 20.87
C ALA A 31 16.05 -2.26 21.24
N SER A 32 14.78 -2.70 21.33
CA SER A 32 14.44 -4.12 21.53
C SER A 32 14.56 -4.98 20.26
N LEU A 33 14.71 -4.35 19.09
CA LEU A 33 14.89 -5.07 17.84
C LEU A 33 16.29 -5.70 17.76
N GLN A 34 16.34 -6.95 17.29
CA GLN A 34 17.60 -7.70 17.17
C GLN A 34 18.47 -7.25 15.99
N ASP A 35 17.88 -6.54 15.02
CA ASP A 35 18.54 -6.08 13.81
C ASP A 35 18.74 -4.54 13.85
N PRO A 36 19.98 -4.06 14.05
CA PRO A 36 20.29 -2.63 14.03
C PRO A 36 19.99 -1.93 12.70
N SER A 37 19.96 -2.68 11.58
CA SER A 37 19.66 -2.13 10.26
C SER A 37 18.23 -1.60 10.20
N LEU A 38 17.28 -2.27 10.86
CA LEU A 38 15.89 -1.85 10.93
C LEU A 38 15.73 -0.51 11.64
N VAL A 39 16.50 -0.27 12.70
CA VAL A 39 16.52 1.01 13.43
C VAL A 39 16.98 2.14 12.50
N LYS A 40 18.07 1.91 11.76
CA LYS A 40 18.59 2.87 10.78
C LYS A 40 17.58 3.17 9.68
N ILE A 41 16.96 2.14 9.11
CA ILE A 41 15.96 2.28 8.03
C ILE A 41 14.72 3.04 8.53
N ALA A 42 14.25 2.75 9.75
CA ALA A 42 13.13 3.48 10.37
C ALA A 42 13.45 4.96 10.58
N GLY A 43 14.66 5.27 11.05
CA GLY A 43 15.13 6.66 11.15
C GLY A 43 15.17 7.37 9.80
N GLN A 44 15.72 6.72 8.77
CA GLN A 44 15.79 7.26 7.42
C GLN A 44 14.40 7.54 6.82
N ARG A 45 13.45 6.61 6.98
CA ARG A 45 12.09 6.80 6.47
C ARG A 45 11.34 7.90 7.20
N ASN A 46 11.50 8.02 8.52
CA ASN A 46 10.92 9.14 9.26
C ASN A 46 11.47 10.50 8.77
N ALA A 47 12.78 10.60 8.54
CA ALA A 47 13.39 11.82 8.00
C ALA A 47 12.89 12.17 6.59
N GLU A 48 12.65 11.14 5.76
CA GLU A 48 12.08 11.32 4.42
C GLU A 48 10.64 11.84 4.47
N ILE A 49 9.79 11.31 5.36
CA ILE A 49 8.41 11.79 5.53
C ILE A 49 8.40 13.28 5.91
N VAL A 50 9.29 13.69 6.82
CA VAL A 50 9.46 15.11 7.19
C VAL A 50 9.85 15.95 5.97
N THR A 51 10.86 15.51 5.23
CA THR A 51 11.35 16.22 4.03
C THR A 51 10.24 16.40 3.00
N TRP A 52 9.42 15.38 2.77
CA TRP A 52 8.29 15.45 1.83
C TRP A 52 7.17 16.36 2.31
N TYR A 53 6.86 16.33 3.61
CA TYR A 53 5.88 17.23 4.18
C TYR A 53 6.29 18.70 3.98
N GLU A 54 7.52 19.05 4.32
CA GLU A 54 8.03 20.41 4.17
C GLU A 54 8.01 20.85 2.71
N ARG A 55 8.49 20.00 1.81
CA ARG A 55 8.51 20.28 0.37
C ARG A 55 7.11 20.49 -0.21
N LEU A 56 6.15 19.66 0.19
CA LEU A 56 4.78 19.74 -0.30
C LEU A 56 4.08 20.98 0.25
N THR A 57 4.22 21.21 1.56
CA THR A 57 3.51 22.31 2.25
C THR A 57 4.05 23.68 1.89
N ASP A 58 5.35 23.86 1.65
CA ASP A 58 5.90 25.15 1.16
C ASP A 58 5.17 25.64 -0.09
N ARG A 59 4.93 24.73 -1.04
CA ARG A 59 4.24 25.06 -2.29
C ARG A 59 2.72 25.18 -2.10
N LEU A 60 2.09 24.22 -1.41
CA LEU A 60 0.63 24.21 -1.26
C LEU A 60 0.13 25.37 -0.40
N PHE A 61 0.80 25.69 0.70
CA PHE A 61 0.37 26.76 1.61
C PHE A 61 0.55 28.14 0.97
N ARG A 62 1.48 28.27 0.01
CA ARG A 62 1.67 29.49 -0.78
C ARG A 62 0.60 29.66 -1.87
N LEU A 63 0.23 28.59 -2.56
CA LEU A 63 -0.68 28.66 -3.72
C LEU A 63 -2.16 28.56 -3.36
N TYR A 64 -2.50 27.85 -2.27
CA TYR A 64 -3.87 27.47 -1.92
C TYR A 64 -4.09 27.58 -0.41
N ARG A 65 -3.75 28.72 0.18
CA ARG A 65 -3.72 28.93 1.65
C ARG A 65 -5.08 28.72 2.32
N GLU A 66 -6.15 29.00 1.59
CA GLU A 66 -7.54 28.82 2.00
C GLU A 66 -7.92 27.34 2.13
N LEU A 67 -7.32 26.48 1.33
CA LEU A 67 -7.53 25.03 1.38
C LEU A 67 -6.52 24.35 2.30
N PHE A 68 -5.25 24.75 2.24
CA PHE A 68 -4.12 24.12 2.93
C PHE A 68 -3.37 25.13 3.80
N ASN A 69 -3.34 24.86 5.10
CA ASN A 69 -2.52 25.60 6.06
C ASN A 69 -2.08 24.68 7.21
N ALA A 70 -1.17 25.16 8.05
CA ALA A 70 -0.59 24.37 9.15
C ALA A 70 -1.64 23.81 10.12
N THR A 71 -2.76 24.50 10.31
CA THR A 71 -3.86 24.05 11.16
C THR A 71 -4.72 22.99 10.46
N SER A 72 -5.01 23.16 9.17
CA SER A 72 -5.90 22.26 8.42
C SER A 72 -5.20 20.99 7.93
N PHE A 73 -3.88 21.05 7.76
CA PHE A 73 -3.01 20.02 7.20
C PHE A 73 -1.69 19.97 7.99
N SER A 74 -1.75 19.49 9.23
CA SER A 74 -0.59 19.33 10.10
C SER A 74 0.31 18.18 9.65
N PHE A 75 1.53 18.12 10.22
CA PHE A 75 2.43 17.00 9.99
C PHE A 75 1.82 15.66 10.44
N GLU A 76 1.07 15.62 11.55
CA GLU A 76 0.43 14.36 11.98
C GLU A 76 -0.61 13.90 10.96
N THR A 77 -1.39 14.83 10.39
CA THR A 77 -2.38 14.51 9.35
C THR A 77 -1.70 13.98 8.08
N PHE A 78 -0.58 14.61 7.68
CA PHE A 78 0.21 14.15 6.54
C PHE A 78 0.80 12.76 6.78
N ARG A 79 1.43 12.54 7.95
CA ARG A 79 2.01 11.25 8.34
C ARG A 79 0.96 10.15 8.39
N PHE A 80 -0.21 10.42 8.97
CA PHE A 80 -1.35 9.52 8.96
C PHE A 80 -1.73 9.13 7.52
N ALA A 81 -1.89 10.11 6.63
CA ALA A 81 -2.25 9.85 5.24
C ALA A 81 -1.18 9.05 4.49
N TRP A 82 0.10 9.39 4.67
CA TRP A 82 1.24 8.70 4.07
C TRP A 82 1.25 7.22 4.47
N GLN A 83 1.21 6.94 5.77
CA GLN A 83 1.27 5.58 6.30
C GLN A 83 0.00 4.79 5.98
N THR A 84 -1.16 5.46 5.92
CA THR A 84 -2.41 4.84 5.44
C THR A 84 -2.26 4.41 3.99
N ILE A 85 -1.74 5.28 3.12
CA ILE A 85 -1.53 4.97 1.71
C ILE A 85 -0.57 3.79 1.55
N GLN A 86 0.55 3.83 2.25
CA GLN A 86 1.55 2.76 2.29
C GLN A 86 0.92 1.42 2.69
N ALA A 87 0.10 1.41 3.74
CA ALA A 87 -0.42 0.19 4.31
C ALA A 87 -1.63 -0.43 3.57
N ARG A 88 -2.46 0.43 2.94
CA ARG A 88 -3.84 0.06 2.54
C ARG A 88 -4.17 0.24 1.07
N THR A 89 -3.30 0.85 0.27
CA THR A 89 -3.63 1.10 -1.13
C THR A 89 -3.40 -0.10 -2.04
N PHE A 90 -4.20 -0.15 -3.11
CA PHE A 90 -4.07 -1.08 -4.22
C PHE A 90 -3.55 -0.31 -5.42
N GLY A 91 -2.56 -0.87 -6.14
CA GLY A 91 -1.99 -0.23 -7.33
C GLY A 91 -1.69 -1.17 -8.49
N ARG A 92 -1.19 -2.38 -8.23
CA ARG A 92 -0.65 -3.29 -9.27
C ARG A 92 -1.63 -3.65 -10.39
N ARG A 93 -2.94 -3.65 -10.12
CA ARG A 93 -4.00 -4.05 -11.06
C ARG A 93 -5.08 -2.98 -11.24
N LEU A 94 -4.80 -1.78 -10.76
CA LEU A 94 -5.67 -0.63 -10.93
C LEU A 94 -5.00 0.38 -11.85
N PRO A 95 -5.76 1.18 -12.59
CA PRO A 95 -5.20 2.26 -13.39
C PRO A 95 -4.38 3.26 -12.55
N TRP A 96 -4.73 3.38 -11.27
CA TRP A 96 -4.15 4.32 -10.31
C TRP A 96 -4.06 3.68 -8.94
N THR A 97 -3.15 4.19 -8.10
CA THR A 97 -3.13 3.83 -6.67
C THR A 97 -4.38 4.35 -5.99
N ALA A 98 -5.15 3.45 -5.35
CA ALA A 98 -6.42 3.78 -4.72
C ALA A 98 -6.61 3.07 -3.38
N LEU A 99 -7.29 3.75 -2.46
CA LEU A 99 -7.95 3.10 -1.33
C LEU A 99 -9.27 2.51 -1.84
N VAL A 100 -9.49 1.22 -1.55
CA VAL A 100 -10.72 0.52 -1.92
C VAL A 100 -11.44 0.17 -0.63
N PRO A 101 -12.47 0.94 -0.24
CA PRO A 101 -13.25 0.66 0.97
C PRO A 101 -13.73 -0.79 1.01
N LEU A 102 -13.80 -1.38 2.21
CA LEU A 102 -14.09 -2.79 2.47
C LEU A 102 -12.98 -3.76 2.07
N ALA A 103 -12.36 -3.60 0.89
CA ALA A 103 -11.29 -4.48 0.44
C ALA A 103 -10.01 -4.29 1.28
N ASP A 104 -9.72 -3.06 1.70
CA ASP A 104 -8.57 -2.70 2.55
C ASP A 104 -8.75 -3.10 4.03
N MET A 105 -9.94 -3.55 4.43
CA MET A 105 -10.24 -4.00 5.80
C MET A 105 -9.86 -5.47 6.05
N LEU A 106 -9.45 -6.19 5.02
CA LEU A 106 -9.17 -7.62 5.11
C LEU A 106 -7.69 -7.87 5.43
N ASN A 107 -7.43 -8.61 6.51
CA ASN A 107 -6.10 -8.91 7.06
C ASN A 107 -5.26 -9.84 6.18
N ARG A 108 -3.94 -9.89 6.35
CA ARG A 108 -3.02 -10.61 5.45
C ARG A 108 -2.80 -12.08 5.87
N ALA A 109 -2.62 -12.99 4.90
CA ALA A 109 -2.12 -14.36 5.09
C ALA A 109 -1.35 -14.84 3.83
N ASN A 110 -0.64 -15.98 3.95
CA ASN A 110 0.12 -16.65 2.87
C ASN A 110 -0.77 -17.38 1.84
N HIS A 111 -1.87 -16.76 1.44
CA HIS A 111 -2.73 -17.29 0.38
C HIS A 111 -2.69 -16.34 -0.78
N ALA A 112 -2.88 -16.82 -2.02
CA ALA A 112 -3.04 -15.93 -3.15
C ALA A 112 -4.51 -15.48 -3.26
N ASN A 113 -4.75 -14.20 -3.42
CA ASN A 113 -6.00 -13.68 -3.96
C ASN A 113 -5.61 -12.81 -5.14
N PHE A 114 -6.57 -12.60 -6.02
CA PHE A 114 -6.34 -11.81 -7.20
C PHE A 114 -7.47 -10.80 -7.34
N TYR A 115 -7.10 -9.60 -7.76
CA TYR A 115 -8.04 -8.51 -8.01
C TYR A 115 -8.23 -8.35 -9.51
N ALA A 116 -9.44 -8.00 -9.91
CA ALA A 116 -9.78 -7.59 -11.25
C ALA A 116 -10.46 -6.23 -11.19
N TYR A 117 -10.15 -5.39 -12.18
CA TYR A 117 -10.82 -4.11 -12.36
C TYR A 117 -11.27 -4.00 -13.80
N TRP A 118 -12.59 -3.99 -13.98
CA TRP A 118 -13.21 -3.87 -15.29
C TRP A 118 -14.54 -3.15 -15.13
N ASN A 119 -14.94 -2.38 -16.15
CA ASN A 119 -16.20 -1.61 -16.14
C ASN A 119 -16.46 -0.85 -14.82
N LYS A 120 -15.46 -0.13 -14.32
CA LYS A 120 -15.51 0.66 -13.08
C LYS A 120 -15.85 -0.14 -11.80
N THR A 121 -15.70 -1.46 -11.84
CA THR A 121 -16.00 -2.35 -10.74
C THR A 121 -14.72 -3.00 -10.24
N PHE A 122 -14.52 -2.95 -8.92
CA PHE A 122 -13.45 -3.67 -8.26
C PHE A 122 -13.97 -5.03 -7.81
N GLU A 123 -13.33 -6.09 -8.27
CA GLU A 123 -13.65 -7.45 -7.88
C GLU A 123 -12.48 -8.11 -7.19
N ARG A 124 -12.77 -8.77 -6.08
CA ARG A 124 -11.83 -9.63 -5.38
C ARG A 124 -12.23 -11.08 -5.53
N HIS A 125 -11.26 -11.88 -5.96
CA HIS A 125 -11.39 -13.31 -6.14
C HIS A 125 -10.39 -14.05 -5.26
N SER A 126 -10.84 -15.10 -4.58
CA SER A 126 -9.95 -15.94 -3.80
C SER A 126 -9.45 -17.15 -4.56
N SER A 127 -8.18 -17.50 -4.39
CA SER A 127 -7.65 -18.77 -4.91
C SER A 127 -7.99 -19.96 -4.02
N ILE A 128 -8.53 -19.71 -2.82
CA ILE A 128 -8.88 -20.75 -1.85
C ILE A 128 -10.36 -20.68 -1.48
N GLY A 129 -10.91 -21.81 -1.04
CA GLY A 129 -12.23 -21.85 -0.42
C GLY A 129 -12.13 -21.48 1.06
N TYR A 130 -12.97 -20.56 1.52
CA TYR A 130 -13.07 -20.18 2.93
C TYR A 130 -14.11 -21.04 3.66
N LYS A 131 -13.81 -21.39 4.91
CA LYS A 131 -14.82 -21.90 5.84
C LYS A 131 -15.55 -20.73 6.49
N ARG A 132 -16.75 -20.99 7.01
CA ARG A 132 -17.46 -20.00 7.82
C ARG A 132 -16.57 -19.59 9.00
N GLY A 133 -16.29 -18.30 9.09
CA GLY A 133 -15.43 -17.72 10.13
C GLY A 133 -14.01 -17.37 9.66
N ASP A 134 -13.59 -17.82 8.47
CA ASP A 134 -12.27 -17.45 7.94
C ASP A 134 -12.32 -16.02 7.35
N GLN A 135 -11.31 -15.20 7.65
CA GLN A 135 -11.21 -13.85 7.12
C GLN A 135 -9.75 -13.49 6.82
N PHE A 136 -9.29 -13.80 5.61
CA PHE A 136 -7.96 -13.43 5.16
C PHE A 136 -7.98 -12.86 3.76
N ASN A 137 -7.11 -11.89 3.54
CA ASN A 137 -6.62 -11.36 2.29
C ASN A 137 -5.22 -11.91 2.01
N SER A 138 -4.80 -11.75 0.78
CA SER A 138 -3.46 -12.09 0.31
C SER A 138 -2.72 -10.80 0.17
N TYR A 139 -1.44 -10.82 0.48
CA TYR A 139 -0.60 -9.78 -0.07
C TYR A 139 0.46 -10.38 -0.95
N ASP A 140 1.00 -9.49 -1.78
CA ASP A 140 2.12 -9.80 -2.65
C ASP A 140 3.28 -10.38 -1.82
N ARG A 141 4.24 -10.96 -2.54
CA ARG A 141 5.41 -11.64 -1.97
C ARG A 141 6.28 -10.60 -1.26
N HIS A 142 6.12 -10.46 0.05
CA HIS A 142 6.82 -9.48 0.86
C HIS A 142 7.64 -10.16 1.97
N PRO A 143 8.92 -9.81 2.11
CA PRO A 143 9.75 -10.26 3.23
C PRO A 143 9.36 -9.57 4.54
N HIS A 144 9.83 -10.10 5.68
CA HIS A 144 9.44 -9.59 7.00
C HIS A 144 9.78 -8.13 7.23
N TYR A 145 10.97 -7.68 6.80
CA TYR A 145 11.33 -6.28 6.99
C TYR A 145 10.29 -5.38 6.32
N GLN A 146 9.88 -5.69 5.08
CA GLN A 146 8.89 -4.91 4.37
C GLN A 146 7.52 -5.00 5.04
N LEU A 147 7.12 -6.18 5.52
CA LEU A 147 5.85 -6.33 6.23
C LEU A 147 5.78 -5.46 7.49
N LEU A 148 6.88 -5.40 8.24
CA LEU A 148 7.01 -4.61 9.44
C LEU A 148 7.05 -3.10 9.15
N PHE A 149 7.70 -2.71 8.04
CA PHE A 149 7.82 -1.33 7.59
C PHE A 149 6.51 -0.75 7.06
N ASP A 150 5.86 -1.48 6.17
CA ASP A 150 4.70 -0.98 5.44
C ASP A 150 3.38 -1.25 6.17
N PHE A 151 3.32 -2.33 6.97
CA PHE A 151 2.06 -2.85 7.53
C PHE A 151 2.09 -3.10 9.04
N GLY A 152 3.26 -3.02 9.69
CA GLY A 152 3.38 -3.13 11.15
C GLY A 152 3.18 -4.52 11.73
N PHE A 153 3.38 -5.57 10.93
CA PHE A 153 3.30 -6.93 11.44
C PHE A 153 4.34 -7.83 10.75
N ALA A 154 4.58 -9.00 11.34
CA ALA A 154 5.35 -10.08 10.75
C ALA A 154 4.51 -11.37 10.76
N LEU A 155 4.82 -12.32 9.89
CA LEU A 155 4.17 -13.63 9.87
C LEU A 155 5.06 -14.63 10.60
N ARG A 156 4.47 -15.62 11.27
CA ARG A 156 5.28 -16.64 11.95
C ARG A 156 6.03 -17.53 10.96
N GLU A 157 5.42 -17.82 9.82
CA GLU A 157 5.94 -18.69 8.77
C GLU A 157 5.79 -17.96 7.44
N ASN A 158 6.66 -16.99 7.16
CA ASN A 158 6.62 -16.26 5.89
C ASN A 158 7.40 -17.00 4.81
N GLU A 159 6.69 -17.54 3.81
CA GLU A 159 7.30 -18.26 2.68
C GLU A 159 8.10 -17.35 1.74
N TRP A 160 7.95 -16.03 1.87
CA TRP A 160 8.60 -15.01 1.02
C TRP A 160 9.71 -14.26 1.75
N ASP A 161 10.10 -14.70 2.94
CA ASP A 161 11.18 -14.08 3.68
C ASP A 161 12.56 -14.44 3.10
N TYR A 162 13.51 -13.54 3.27
CA TYR A 162 14.89 -13.75 2.83
C TYR A 162 15.87 -12.95 3.70
N LEU A 163 17.15 -13.33 3.62
CA LEU A 163 18.26 -12.65 4.27
C LEU A 163 19.13 -12.00 3.20
N ASP A 164 19.34 -10.68 3.29
CA ASP A 164 20.35 -9.99 2.49
C ASP A 164 21.73 -10.14 3.16
N MET A 165 22.74 -10.46 2.35
CA MET A 165 24.14 -10.54 2.79
C MET A 165 24.98 -9.61 1.92
N ASP A 166 25.48 -8.53 2.51
CA ASP A 166 26.40 -7.61 1.86
C ASP A 166 27.82 -8.20 1.93
N LEU A 167 28.33 -8.64 0.78
CA LEU A 167 29.70 -9.12 0.64
C LEU A 167 30.60 -7.96 0.21
N HIS A 168 31.38 -7.44 1.15
CA HIS A 168 32.45 -6.51 0.84
C HIS A 168 33.71 -7.30 0.47
N LEU A 169 34.16 -7.16 -0.78
CA LEU A 169 35.48 -7.64 -1.16
C LEU A 169 36.50 -6.60 -0.69
N ASP A 170 37.35 -6.99 0.24
CA ASP A 170 38.51 -6.18 0.58
C ASP A 170 39.43 -6.10 -0.64
N GLU A 171 39.77 -4.87 -1.05
CA GLU A 171 40.70 -4.57 -2.14
C GLU A 171 42.14 -5.08 -1.84
N SER A 172 42.37 -5.67 -0.66
CA SER A 172 43.62 -6.32 -0.27
C SER A 172 43.71 -7.80 -0.62
N SER A 173 42.76 -8.35 -1.38
CA SER A 173 42.88 -9.70 -1.93
C SER A 173 43.79 -9.68 -3.17
N ASP A 174 44.99 -10.21 -2.98
CA ASP A 174 46.07 -10.29 -3.98
C ASP A 174 45.60 -10.79 -5.36
N GLU A 175 46.04 -10.07 -6.41
CA GLU A 175 46.20 -10.44 -7.82
C GLU A 175 45.10 -11.31 -8.47
N ILE A 176 44.09 -10.67 -9.07
CA ILE A 176 43.43 -11.22 -10.27
C ILE A 176 44.24 -10.75 -11.48
N GLU A 177 45.03 -11.67 -12.05
CA GLU A 177 45.71 -11.53 -13.35
C GLU A 177 44.80 -10.87 -14.40
N PRO A 178 45.19 -9.72 -14.98
CA PRO A 178 44.38 -8.97 -15.92
C PRO A 178 44.49 -9.60 -17.32
N SER A 179 43.90 -10.77 -17.50
CA SER A 179 43.59 -11.24 -18.85
C SER A 179 42.17 -11.78 -18.92
N LYS A 180 41.33 -11.08 -19.71
CA LYS A 180 39.97 -11.46 -20.15
C LYS A 180 38.76 -10.90 -19.39
N ALA A 181 38.73 -9.61 -19.05
CA ALA A 181 37.47 -8.94 -18.71
C ALA A 181 37.23 -7.73 -19.64
N GLY A 182 36.32 -7.90 -20.60
CA GLY A 182 35.74 -6.80 -21.38
C GLY A 182 34.91 -5.84 -20.51
N PRO A 183 34.42 -4.72 -21.08
CA PRO A 183 33.89 -3.60 -20.30
C PRO A 183 32.59 -4.01 -19.60
N ARG A 184 32.61 -4.12 -18.27
CA ARG A 184 31.40 -4.29 -17.45
C ARG A 184 30.90 -2.93 -16.99
N GLY A 185 29.83 -2.46 -17.63
CA GLY A 185 29.00 -1.39 -17.10
C GLY A 185 28.28 -1.88 -15.84
N GLY A 186 28.75 -1.46 -14.67
CA GLY A 186 28.06 -1.70 -13.41
C GLY A 186 26.90 -0.73 -13.25
N ALA A 187 25.70 -1.16 -13.66
CA ALA A 187 24.47 -0.51 -13.26
C ALA A 187 24.19 -0.89 -11.80
N LEU A 188 24.48 0.03 -10.87
CA LEU A 188 23.92 -0.01 -9.52
C LEU A 188 22.40 0.06 -9.66
N TYR A 189 21.72 -1.04 -9.32
CA TYR A 189 20.27 -1.03 -9.14
C TYR A 189 19.96 -0.20 -7.90
N ASN A 190 19.77 1.10 -8.10
CA ASN A 190 19.06 1.93 -7.14
C ASN A 190 17.65 1.34 -6.99
N TYR A 191 17.36 0.76 -5.82
CA TYR A 191 16.02 0.41 -5.42
C TYR A 191 15.26 1.74 -5.19
N CYS A 192 14.79 2.33 -6.28
CA CYS A 192 13.93 3.51 -6.21
C CYS A 192 12.66 3.12 -5.45
N SER A 193 12.45 3.74 -4.30
CA SER A 193 11.14 3.87 -3.64
C SER A 193 10.17 4.74 -4.45
N GLY A 194 10.18 4.60 -5.78
CA GLY A 194 9.50 5.44 -6.75
C GLY A 194 7.97 5.32 -6.75
N LEU A 195 7.40 4.40 -5.96
CA LEU A 195 5.94 4.26 -5.89
C LEU A 195 5.26 5.44 -5.18
N VAL A 196 5.93 6.06 -4.19
CA VAL A 196 5.37 7.22 -3.48
C VAL A 196 5.63 8.52 -4.24
N THR A 197 6.75 8.60 -4.98
CA THR A 197 7.20 9.81 -5.69
C THR A 197 6.35 10.14 -6.92
N ALA A 198 5.81 9.14 -7.62
CA ALA A 198 5.06 9.35 -8.85
C ALA A 198 3.63 9.92 -8.64
N HIS A 199 3.03 9.75 -7.45
CA HIS A 199 1.62 10.04 -7.26
C HIS A 199 1.31 11.43 -6.69
N ALA A 200 2.24 12.08 -5.98
CA ALA A 200 2.06 13.47 -5.56
C ALA A 200 1.97 14.44 -6.76
N ALA A 201 2.54 14.08 -7.91
CA ALA A 201 2.49 14.88 -9.13
C ALA A 201 1.18 14.69 -9.95
N CYS A 202 0.46 13.58 -9.76
CA CYS A 202 -0.65 13.20 -10.64
C CYS A 202 -2.02 13.79 -10.23
N LEU A 203 -2.11 14.44 -9.06
CA LEU A 203 -3.29 15.18 -8.60
C LEU A 203 -3.39 16.62 -9.14
N MET A 204 -2.50 17.03 -10.06
CA MET A 204 -2.34 18.41 -10.50
C MET A 204 -2.64 18.62 -12.00
N LYS A 205 -3.83 18.19 -12.45
CA LYS A 205 -4.43 18.75 -13.68
C LYS A 205 -5.76 19.44 -13.34
N PRO A 206 -5.94 20.72 -13.72
CA PRO A 206 -7.19 21.42 -13.46
C PRO A 206 -8.27 20.88 -14.40
N ALA A 207 -9.29 20.21 -13.85
CA ALA A 207 -10.54 20.04 -14.55
C ALA A 207 -11.35 21.33 -14.36
N SER A 208 -11.74 21.91 -15.49
CA SER A 208 -12.55 23.10 -15.62
C SER A 208 -13.84 23.05 -14.81
N THR A 209 -14.24 24.23 -14.38
CA THR A 209 -15.52 24.65 -13.80
C THR A 209 -16.76 24.00 -14.40
N ASP A 210 -17.78 23.93 -13.52
CA ASP A 210 -19.19 23.59 -13.72
C ASP A 210 -19.57 22.12 -13.67
N LEU A 211 -20.09 21.68 -12.51
CA LEU A 211 -21.31 20.85 -12.44
C LEU A 211 -21.93 20.84 -11.03
N VAL A 212 -23.11 21.46 -10.99
CA VAL A 212 -24.16 21.49 -9.98
C VAL A 212 -24.29 20.21 -9.15
N MET A 213 -24.22 20.36 -7.83
CA MET A 213 -24.57 19.32 -6.85
C MET A 213 -26.03 18.87 -7.03
N LYS A 214 -26.25 17.57 -7.23
CA LYS A 214 -27.52 16.92 -6.86
C LYS A 214 -27.22 15.88 -5.79
N SER A 215 -27.80 16.11 -4.61
CA SER A 215 -27.80 15.18 -3.50
C SER A 215 -28.54 13.90 -3.88
N ASN A 216 -27.85 12.77 -3.91
CA ASN A 216 -28.48 11.46 -3.83
C ASN A 216 -27.77 10.66 -2.73
N GLN A 217 -28.53 10.25 -1.71
CA GLN A 217 -28.07 9.29 -0.73
C GLN A 217 -27.90 7.93 -1.43
N ALA A 218 -26.66 7.49 -1.65
CA ALA A 218 -26.37 6.16 -2.15
C ALA A 218 -26.11 5.20 -0.98
N THR A 219 -26.87 4.11 -0.92
CA THR A 219 -26.64 2.96 -0.05
C THR A 219 -25.70 1.99 -0.79
N CYS A 220 -24.54 1.66 -0.19
CA CYS A 220 -23.67 0.61 -0.70
C CYS A 220 -24.25 -0.77 -0.35
N TRP A 221 -24.52 -1.59 -1.35
CA TRP A 221 -24.92 -2.99 -1.17
C TRP A 221 -23.71 -3.89 -1.44
N ALA A 222 -23.23 -4.59 -0.41
CA ALA A 222 -22.37 -5.75 -0.60
C ALA A 222 -23.29 -6.95 -0.91
N SER A 223 -23.16 -7.54 -2.10
CA SER A 223 -23.88 -8.77 -2.44
C SER A 223 -22.89 -9.95 -2.40
N TRP A 224 -23.28 -11.01 -1.69
CA TRP A 224 -22.57 -12.29 -1.72
C TRP A 224 -23.36 -13.21 -2.65
N THR A 225 -22.91 -13.34 -3.89
CA THR A 225 -23.50 -14.28 -4.84
C THR A 225 -22.75 -15.60 -4.76
N GLY A 226 -23.36 -16.59 -4.11
CA GLY A 226 -22.96 -17.98 -4.25
C GLY A 226 -23.36 -18.48 -5.64
N ALA A 227 -22.61 -18.11 -6.68
CA ALA A 227 -22.88 -18.57 -8.03
C ALA A 227 -22.18 -19.91 -8.28
N SER A 228 -22.96 -20.97 -8.47
CA SER A 228 -22.53 -22.12 -9.25
C SER A 228 -22.57 -21.71 -10.74
N GLU A 229 -21.43 -21.35 -11.31
CA GLU A 229 -21.33 -21.15 -12.76
C GLU A 229 -21.46 -22.50 -13.51
N PRO A 230 -22.13 -22.53 -14.68
CA PRO A 230 -22.25 -23.73 -15.48
C PRO A 230 -20.96 -24.04 -16.24
N ASP A 231 -20.42 -25.23 -15.97
CA ASP A 231 -19.48 -26.05 -16.74
C ASP A 231 -19.18 -25.54 -18.18
N ARG A 232 -18.18 -24.65 -18.31
CA ARG A 232 -17.36 -24.55 -19.53
C ARG A 232 -15.90 -24.41 -19.14
N LEU A 233 -15.31 -25.55 -18.79
CA LEU A 233 -13.91 -25.99 -18.99
C LEU A 233 -13.64 -27.10 -17.96
N ARG A 234 -13.89 -28.37 -18.36
CA ARG A 234 -13.56 -29.54 -17.53
C ARG A 234 -12.05 -29.78 -17.54
N GLY A 235 -11.42 -29.47 -16.42
CA GLY A 235 -10.27 -30.19 -15.87
C GLY A 235 -10.56 -30.40 -14.39
N ALA A 236 -10.84 -31.64 -14.00
CA ALA A 236 -11.39 -32.02 -12.70
C ALA A 236 -10.59 -31.45 -11.51
N LEU A 237 -11.26 -30.74 -10.58
CA LEU A 237 -10.88 -30.56 -9.17
C LEU A 237 -12.03 -29.88 -8.39
N SER A 238 -12.60 -30.63 -7.43
CA SER A 238 -13.25 -30.19 -6.18
C SER A 238 -14.29 -29.05 -6.22
N SER A 239 -15.54 -29.40 -5.90
CA SER A 239 -16.69 -28.51 -5.68
C SER A 239 -16.56 -27.66 -4.40
N ARG A 240 -15.59 -26.74 -4.35
CA ARG A 240 -15.53 -25.68 -3.32
C ARG A 240 -16.12 -24.39 -3.87
N ALA A 241 -17.04 -23.79 -3.12
CA ALA A 241 -17.63 -22.50 -3.43
C ALA A 241 -16.52 -21.44 -3.54
N ARG A 242 -16.39 -20.82 -4.70
CA ARG A 242 -15.55 -19.64 -4.91
C ARG A 242 -16.40 -18.42 -4.57
N GLY A 243 -15.99 -17.66 -3.56
CA GLY A 243 -16.67 -16.42 -3.18
C GLY A 243 -16.14 -15.25 -4.00
N VAL A 244 -17.03 -14.46 -4.57
CA VAL A 244 -16.71 -13.18 -5.22
C VAL A 244 -17.26 -12.06 -4.34
N ILE A 245 -16.42 -11.07 -4.04
CA ILE A 245 -16.86 -9.80 -3.46
C ILE A 245 -16.77 -8.76 -4.57
N SER A 246 -17.91 -8.18 -4.93
CA SER A 246 -18.00 -7.11 -5.91
C SER A 246 -18.38 -5.80 -5.22
N CYS A 247 -17.62 -4.74 -5.48
CA CYS A 247 -17.94 -3.39 -5.07
C CYS A 247 -18.15 -2.54 -6.33
N THR A 248 -19.41 -2.20 -6.60
CA THR A 248 -19.78 -1.34 -7.72
C THR A 248 -19.74 0.12 -7.27
N TYR A 249 -18.98 0.94 -7.99
CA TYR A 249 -19.01 2.39 -7.80
C TYR A 249 -20.31 2.93 -8.41
N CYS A 250 -21.24 3.41 -7.58
CA CYS A 250 -22.44 4.10 -8.05
C CYS A 250 -22.15 5.61 -8.17
N PRO A 251 -22.46 6.26 -9.31
CA PRO A 251 -22.22 7.68 -9.52
C PRO A 251 -23.05 8.59 -8.61
#